data_AF-A0A7J3KCD1-F1
#
_entry.id   AF-A0A7J3KCD1-F1
#
_cell.length_a   1.000
_cell.length_b   1.000
_cell.length_c   1.000
_cell.angle_alpha   90.00
_cell.angle_beta   90.00
_cell.angle_gamma   90.00
#
_symmetry.space_group_name_H-M   'P 1'
#
loop_
_entity.id
_entity.type
_entity.pdbx_description
1 polymer ?
#
loop_
_entity_poly.entity_id
_entity_poly.type
_entity_poly.pdbx_seq_one_letter_code
_entity_poly.pdbx_strand_id
1 'polypeptide(L)'
;MSTMNFRNRLFSLLAEELGSYIPQFKPYTLDYQMVVYASRDLETWLKVKLDTEDARTVYRKIEEYFRRDPVDLKASVNFWAGMWLKKWQERVRVLSTKFDMPKDYMENIRMARKVYQHMDYKLDLKSMAVRKLIKHGEICMIEFIAENLIVEEIAKRIRKTSKDLNIVAIDPLKIYNALSARISRLPKEKGPLVYLNIRPNVFQ
;
A
#
# COMPACT_ATOMS: atom_id res chain seq x y z
N MET A 1 -5.57 24.90 -15.65
CA MET A 1 -6.27 23.90 -14.81
C MET A 1 -5.53 23.78 -13.49
N SER A 2 -6.24 23.66 -12.36
CA SER A 2 -5.58 23.43 -11.06
C SER A 2 -5.16 21.96 -10.92
N THR A 3 -4.09 21.67 -10.17
CA THR A 3 -3.62 20.31 -9.86
C THR A 3 -4.71 19.42 -9.26
N MET A 4 -5.65 20.00 -8.52
CA MET A 4 -6.81 19.31 -7.95
C MET A 4 -7.75 18.77 -9.05
N ASN A 5 -7.87 19.49 -10.17
CA ASN A 5 -8.71 19.07 -11.29
C ASN A 5 -8.11 17.84 -12.01
N PHE A 6 -6.78 17.81 -12.21
CA PHE A 6 -6.14 16.69 -12.88
C PHE A 6 -6.11 15.40 -12.02
N ARG A 7 -5.98 15.54 -10.69
CA ARG A 7 -6.13 14.40 -9.77
C ARG A 7 -7.47 13.69 -9.93
N ASN A 8 -8.57 14.45 -10.01
CA ASN A 8 -9.90 13.89 -10.23
C ASN A 8 -10.01 13.22 -11.60
N ARG A 9 -9.40 13.80 -12.63
CA ARG A 9 -9.35 13.20 -13.97
C ARG A 9 -8.61 11.86 -13.99
N LEU A 10 -7.47 11.77 -13.31
CA LEU A 10 -6.71 10.52 -13.21
C LEU A 10 -7.49 9.46 -12.43
N PHE A 11 -8.22 9.87 -11.38
CA PHE A 11 -9.13 8.98 -10.65
C PHE A 11 -10.24 8.43 -11.55
N SER A 12 -10.92 9.29 -12.33
CA SER A 12 -11.95 8.86 -13.29
C SER A 12 -11.39 7.92 -14.35
N LEU A 13 -10.22 8.25 -14.92
CA LEU A 13 -9.54 7.38 -15.88
C LEU A 13 -9.24 6.02 -15.25
N LEU A 14 -8.69 5.98 -14.04
CA LEU A 14 -8.40 4.72 -13.36
C LEU A 14 -9.67 3.91 -13.08
N ALA A 15 -10.78 4.55 -12.74
CA ALA A 15 -12.07 3.91 -12.57
C ALA A 15 -12.58 3.29 -13.88
N GLU A 16 -12.47 4.00 -15.00
CA GLU A 16 -12.81 3.50 -16.33
C GLU A 16 -11.95 2.27 -16.69
N GLU A 17 -10.62 2.37 -16.48
CA GLU A 17 -9.71 1.28 -16.81
C GLU A 17 -9.95 0.04 -15.94
N LEU A 18 -10.17 0.21 -14.63
CA LEU A 18 -10.55 -0.92 -13.75
C LEU A 18 -11.89 -1.54 -14.16
N GLY A 19 -12.85 -0.72 -14.61
CA GLY A 19 -14.12 -1.19 -15.14
C GLY A 19 -13.98 -2.05 -16.40
N SER A 20 -12.96 -1.80 -17.23
CA SER A 20 -12.67 -2.65 -18.40
C SER A 20 -12.25 -4.08 -18.03
N TYR A 21 -11.70 -4.29 -16.84
CA TYR A 21 -11.30 -5.60 -16.32
C TYR A 21 -12.37 -6.28 -15.46
N ILE A 22 -13.34 -5.53 -14.93
CA ILE A 22 -14.32 -6.02 -13.96
C ILE A 22 -15.73 -5.73 -14.52
N PRO A 23 -16.40 -6.71 -15.15
CA PRO A 23 -17.68 -6.49 -15.85
C PRO A 23 -18.82 -5.94 -14.97
N GLN A 24 -18.78 -6.14 -13.65
CA GLN A 24 -19.80 -5.68 -12.71
C GLN A 24 -19.35 -4.49 -11.85
N PHE A 25 -18.26 -3.81 -12.24
CA PHE A 25 -17.65 -2.74 -11.46
C PHE A 25 -18.59 -1.53 -11.31
N LYS A 26 -18.81 -1.10 -10.06
CA LYS A 26 -19.58 0.08 -9.71
C LYS A 26 -18.70 1.07 -8.95
N PRO A 27 -17.89 1.89 -9.66
CA PRO A 27 -16.85 2.73 -9.06
C PRO A 27 -17.37 3.86 -8.18
N TYR A 28 -18.66 4.19 -8.23
CA TYR A 28 -19.26 5.26 -7.44
C TYR A 28 -20.18 4.75 -6.31
N THR A 29 -20.16 3.43 -6.04
CA THR A 29 -20.91 2.84 -4.93
C THR A 29 -20.04 1.85 -4.15
N LEU A 30 -20.20 0.55 -4.39
CA LEU A 30 -19.54 -0.51 -3.62
C LEU A 30 -18.03 -0.62 -3.92
N ASP A 31 -17.62 -0.30 -5.14
CA ASP A 31 -16.23 -0.45 -5.57
C ASP A 31 -15.40 0.84 -5.49
N TYR A 32 -16.01 1.93 -5.04
CA TYR A 32 -15.33 3.22 -4.88
C TYR A 32 -14.04 3.10 -4.05
N GLN A 33 -14.10 2.29 -2.98
CA GLN A 33 -12.96 2.08 -2.11
C GLN A 33 -11.77 1.41 -2.85
N MET A 34 -12.03 0.54 -3.83
CA MET A 34 -10.99 -0.07 -4.67
C MET A 34 -10.29 0.99 -5.53
N VAL A 35 -11.06 1.89 -6.16
CA VAL A 35 -10.49 3.01 -6.95
C VAL A 35 -9.65 3.93 -6.06
N VAL A 36 -10.11 4.19 -4.83
CA VAL A 36 -9.33 4.98 -3.85
C VAL A 36 -8.00 4.32 -3.51
N TYR A 37 -7.97 3.00 -3.28
CA TYR A 37 -6.72 2.28 -3.04
C TYR A 37 -5.80 2.32 -4.25
N ALA A 38 -6.33 1.99 -5.44
CA ALA A 38 -5.56 2.00 -6.67
C ALA A 38 -4.98 3.40 -6.98
N SER A 39 -5.75 4.46 -6.77
CA SER A 39 -5.30 5.84 -6.98
C SER A 39 -4.16 6.24 -6.05
N ARG A 40 -4.25 5.83 -4.77
CA ARG A 40 -3.18 6.07 -3.78
C ARG A 40 -1.92 5.29 -4.12
N ASP A 41 -2.07 4.01 -4.47
CA ASP A 41 -0.94 3.18 -4.88
C ASP A 41 -0.26 3.70 -6.15
N LEU A 42 -1.03 4.18 -7.13
CA LEU A 42 -0.48 4.80 -8.33
C LEU A 42 0.33 6.06 -7.99
N GLU A 43 -0.20 6.93 -7.13
CA GLU A 43 0.52 8.12 -6.67
C GLU A 43 1.83 7.74 -5.96
N THR A 44 1.79 6.79 -5.02
CA THR A 44 2.99 6.32 -4.30
C THR A 44 3.99 5.65 -5.24
N TRP A 45 3.53 4.86 -6.20
CA TRP A 45 4.38 4.24 -7.21
C TRP A 45 5.07 5.30 -8.08
N LEU A 46 4.32 6.29 -8.56
CA LEU A 46 4.87 7.37 -9.38
C LEU A 46 5.83 8.27 -8.60
N LYS A 47 5.56 8.58 -7.33
CA LYS A 47 6.50 9.29 -6.44
C LYS A 47 7.86 8.61 -6.42
N VAL A 48 7.89 7.29 -6.21
CA VAL A 48 9.15 6.53 -6.21
C VAL A 48 9.79 6.46 -7.59
N LYS A 49 9.01 6.27 -8.67
CA LYS A 49 9.56 6.21 -10.04
C LYS A 49 10.11 7.54 -10.55
N LEU A 50 9.53 8.64 -10.09
CA LEU A 50 9.96 10.01 -10.44
C LEU A 50 10.95 10.60 -9.43
N ASP A 51 11.35 9.81 -8.43
CA ASP A 51 12.20 10.18 -7.30
C ASP A 51 11.78 11.51 -6.63
N THR A 52 10.51 11.59 -6.24
CA THR A 52 9.93 12.76 -5.59
C THR A 52 8.96 12.35 -4.49
N GLU A 53 8.91 13.13 -3.41
CA GLU A 53 7.91 12.97 -2.36
C GLU A 53 6.69 13.89 -2.57
N ASP A 54 6.78 14.85 -3.51
CA ASP A 54 5.74 15.86 -3.75
C ASP A 54 4.70 15.37 -4.76
N ALA A 55 3.48 15.15 -4.26
CA ALA A 55 2.35 14.75 -5.10
C ALA A 55 2.05 15.78 -6.22
N ARG A 56 2.27 17.08 -5.98
CA ARG A 56 2.02 18.12 -6.99
C ARG A 56 2.95 17.96 -8.19
N THR A 57 4.22 17.64 -7.94
CA THR A 57 5.20 17.32 -8.98
C THR A 57 4.77 16.11 -9.81
N VAL A 58 4.23 15.07 -9.16
CA VAL A 58 3.66 13.90 -9.87
C VAL A 58 2.51 14.33 -10.78
N TYR A 59 1.47 14.97 -10.24
CA TYR A 59 0.30 15.37 -11.04
C TYR A 59 0.65 16.33 -12.18
N ARG A 60 1.57 17.28 -11.95
CA ARG A 60 2.05 18.19 -13.00
C ARG A 60 2.72 17.42 -14.14
N LYS A 61 3.61 16.47 -13.83
CA LYS A 61 4.31 15.66 -14.86
C LYS A 61 3.33 14.80 -15.66
N ILE A 62 2.36 14.17 -15.01
CA ILE A 62 1.34 13.38 -15.71
C ILE A 62 0.45 14.29 -16.57
N GLU A 63 0.09 15.48 -16.08
CA GLU A 63 -0.70 16.43 -16.86
C GLU A 63 0.05 16.93 -18.11
N GLU A 64 1.34 17.24 -17.98
CA GLU A 64 2.21 17.58 -19.10
C GLU A 64 2.29 16.43 -20.11
N TYR A 65 2.40 15.19 -19.64
CA TYR A 65 2.39 14.00 -20.49
C TYR A 65 1.05 13.82 -21.21
N PHE A 66 -0.06 13.96 -20.48
CA PHE A 66 -1.41 13.87 -21.04
C PHE A 66 -1.66 14.88 -22.16
N ARG A 67 -1.15 16.11 -22.02
CA ARG A 67 -1.28 17.14 -23.07
C ARG A 67 -0.48 16.81 -24.32
N ARG A 68 0.61 16.05 -24.20
CA ARG A 68 1.48 15.66 -25.33
C ARG A 68 0.93 14.42 -26.03
N ASP A 69 0.60 13.37 -25.25
CA ASP A 69 0.10 12.11 -25.77
C ASP A 69 -0.96 11.50 -24.82
N PRO A 70 -2.24 11.88 -25.00
CA PRO A 70 -3.32 11.37 -24.16
C PRO A 70 -3.63 9.89 -24.42
N VAL A 71 -3.34 9.38 -25.62
CA VAL A 71 -3.60 7.99 -26.00
C VAL A 71 -2.61 7.07 -25.31
N ASP A 72 -1.33 7.42 -25.34
CA ASP A 72 -0.30 6.64 -24.65
C ASP A 72 -0.48 6.68 -23.13
N LEU A 73 -0.86 7.84 -22.54
CA LEU A 73 -1.15 7.88 -21.10
C LEU A 73 -2.27 6.91 -20.75
N LYS A 74 -3.35 6.89 -21.55
CA LYS A 74 -4.48 5.98 -21.33
C LYS A 74 -4.02 4.52 -21.41
N ALA A 75 -3.24 4.15 -22.42
CA ALA A 75 -2.68 2.80 -22.54
C ALA A 75 -1.77 2.43 -21.35
N SER A 76 -0.94 3.37 -20.90
CA SER A 76 -0.06 3.19 -19.73
C SER A 76 -0.85 2.99 -18.43
N VAL A 77 -1.90 3.78 -18.21
CA VAL A 77 -2.79 3.65 -17.05
C VAL A 77 -3.57 2.34 -17.11
N ASN A 78 -4.07 1.94 -18.28
CA ASN A 78 -4.73 0.65 -18.49
C ASN A 78 -3.81 -0.52 -18.13
N PHE A 79 -2.59 -0.53 -18.65
CA PHE A 79 -1.59 -1.55 -18.37
C PHE A 79 -1.25 -1.62 -16.88
N TRP A 80 -1.02 -0.46 -16.25
CA TRP A 80 -0.78 -0.38 -14.82
C TRP A 80 -1.96 -0.89 -13.99
N ALA A 81 -3.19 -0.51 -14.34
CA ALA A 81 -4.41 -0.96 -13.67
C ALA A 81 -4.56 -2.49 -13.74
N GLY A 82 -4.29 -3.08 -14.91
CA GLY A 82 -4.29 -4.53 -15.09
C GLY A 82 -3.25 -5.26 -14.22
N MET A 83 -2.03 -4.71 -14.11
CA MET A 83 -1.02 -5.25 -13.19
C MET A 83 -1.43 -5.09 -11.72
N TRP A 84 -1.95 -3.92 -11.36
CA TRP A 84 -2.40 -3.61 -10.01
C TRP A 84 -3.52 -4.55 -9.59
N LEU A 85 -4.49 -4.81 -10.47
CA LEU A 85 -5.60 -5.71 -10.20
C LEU A 85 -5.14 -7.16 -9.97
N LYS A 86 -4.17 -7.65 -10.76
CA LYS A 86 -3.55 -8.96 -10.52
C LYS A 86 -2.94 -9.03 -9.12
N LYS A 87 -2.20 -7.99 -8.71
CA LYS A 87 -1.63 -7.91 -7.35
C LYS A 87 -2.70 -7.76 -6.27
N TRP A 88 -3.76 -7.02 -6.52
CA TRP A 88 -4.89 -6.91 -5.60
C TRP A 88 -5.51 -8.27 -5.31
N GLN A 89 -5.77 -9.08 -6.33
CA GLN A 89 -6.33 -10.43 -6.19
C GLN A 89 -5.38 -11.40 -5.45
N GLU A 90 -4.07 -11.23 -5.61
CA GLU A 90 -3.04 -11.98 -4.88
C GLU A 90 -2.96 -11.57 -3.41
N ARG A 91 -2.91 -10.25 -3.14
CA ARG A 91 -2.51 -9.68 -1.85
C ARG A 91 -3.68 -9.37 -0.91
N VAL A 92 -4.88 -9.15 -1.44
CA VAL A 92 -6.02 -8.67 -0.65
C VAL A 92 -7.06 -9.77 -0.47
N ARG A 93 -7.49 -9.95 0.78
CA ARG A 93 -8.69 -10.73 1.12
C ARG A 93 -9.66 -9.83 1.86
N VAL A 94 -10.86 -9.72 1.33
CA VAL A 94 -11.97 -9.04 2.00
C VAL A 94 -12.57 -10.03 2.98
N LEU A 95 -12.58 -9.65 4.26
CA LEU A 95 -13.18 -10.43 5.31
C LEU A 95 -14.62 -9.97 5.54
N SER A 96 -15.57 -10.91 5.46
CA SER A 96 -16.98 -10.69 5.80
C SER A 96 -17.24 -10.78 7.30
N THR A 97 -16.36 -11.47 8.03
CA THR A 97 -16.40 -11.63 9.48
C THR A 97 -15.04 -11.33 10.09
N LYS A 98 -15.05 -10.87 11.35
CA LYS A 98 -13.81 -10.55 12.05
C LYS A 98 -12.98 -11.83 12.23
N PHE A 99 -11.76 -11.84 11.69
CA PHE A 99 -10.83 -12.96 11.90
C PHE A 99 -10.45 -13.05 13.38
N ASP A 100 -10.63 -14.23 13.98
CA ASP A 100 -10.27 -14.47 15.37
C ASP A 100 -8.79 -14.83 15.45
N MET A 101 -8.00 -13.95 16.09
CA MET A 101 -6.57 -14.15 16.33
C MET A 101 -6.36 -14.42 17.82
N PRO A 102 -5.36 -15.25 18.20
CA PRO A 102 -5.02 -15.45 19.60
C PRO A 102 -4.81 -14.11 20.32
N LYS A 103 -5.37 -13.98 21.54
CA LYS A 103 -5.35 -12.72 22.31
C LYS A 103 -3.92 -12.19 22.50
N ASP A 104 -2.98 -13.07 22.80
CA ASP A 104 -1.56 -12.70 22.99
C ASP A 104 -0.92 -12.16 21.71
N TYR A 105 -1.30 -12.69 20.55
CA TYR A 105 -0.84 -12.16 19.27
C TYR A 105 -1.39 -10.75 19.03
N MET A 106 -2.68 -10.55 19.30
CA MET A 106 -3.33 -9.24 19.17
C MET A 106 -2.72 -8.19 20.08
N GLU A 107 -2.41 -8.55 21.33
CA GLU A 107 -1.79 -7.62 22.28
C GLU A 107 -0.36 -7.25 21.85
N ASN A 108 0.44 -8.22 21.40
CA ASN A 108 1.77 -7.95 20.85
C ASN A 108 1.73 -7.02 19.64
N ILE A 109 0.79 -7.21 18.71
CA ILE A 109 0.60 -6.30 17.56
C ILE A 109 0.17 -4.91 18.03
N ARG A 110 -0.72 -4.83 19.03
CA ARG A 110 -1.17 -3.55 19.59
C ARG A 110 0.00 -2.79 20.23
N MET A 111 0.83 -3.45 21.03
CA MET A 111 2.03 -2.87 21.61
C MET A 111 3.01 -2.45 20.52
N ALA A 112 3.26 -3.29 19.52
CA ALA A 112 4.15 -2.97 18.40
C ALA A 112 3.71 -1.73 17.62
N ARG A 113 2.39 -1.56 17.39
CA ARG A 113 1.84 -0.34 16.78
C ARG A 113 2.09 0.89 17.63
N LYS A 114 1.87 0.82 18.94
CA LYS A 114 2.17 1.93 19.85
C LYS A 114 3.64 2.31 19.77
N VAL A 115 4.53 1.32 19.78
CA VAL A 115 5.97 1.58 19.71
C VAL A 115 6.35 2.19 18.36
N TYR A 116 5.84 1.66 17.25
CA TYR A 116 6.06 2.21 15.92
C TYR A 116 5.58 3.67 15.79
N GLN A 117 4.44 4.01 16.42
CA GLN A 117 3.90 5.38 16.38
C GLN A 117 4.81 6.41 17.05
N HIS A 118 5.57 6.02 18.08
CA HIS A 118 6.47 6.88 18.86
C HIS A 118 7.94 6.70 18.49
N MET A 119 8.24 5.92 17.44
CA MET A 119 9.60 5.66 16.99
C MET A 119 10.15 6.84 16.19
N ASP A 120 11.37 7.25 16.52
CA ASP A 120 12.14 8.20 15.72
C ASP A 120 12.42 7.64 14.33
N TYR A 121 12.41 8.51 13.31
CA TYR A 121 12.66 8.12 11.92
C TYR A 121 11.65 7.10 11.35
N LYS A 122 10.45 6.95 11.94
CA LYS A 122 9.40 6.04 11.42
C LYS A 122 9.02 6.33 9.96
N LEU A 123 9.03 7.61 9.56
CA LEU A 123 8.69 8.03 8.20
C LEU A 123 9.77 7.57 7.20
N ASP A 124 11.05 7.73 7.57
CA ASP A 124 12.18 7.29 6.74
C ASP A 124 12.19 5.76 6.62
N LEU A 125 11.99 5.04 7.73
CA LEU A 125 11.88 3.59 7.73
C LEU A 125 10.76 3.11 6.79
N LYS A 126 9.57 3.73 6.87
CA LYS A 126 8.45 3.43 5.97
C LYS A 126 8.80 3.74 4.53
N SER A 127 9.39 4.91 4.24
CA SER A 127 9.78 5.31 2.88
C SER A 127 10.80 4.34 2.27
N MET A 128 11.82 3.93 3.03
CA MET A 128 12.80 2.94 2.60
C MET A 128 12.16 1.59 2.29
N ALA A 129 11.20 1.14 3.12
CA ALA A 129 10.46 -0.10 2.90
C ALA A 129 9.58 -0.01 1.64
N VAL A 130 8.85 1.09 1.46
CA VAL A 130 8.01 1.38 0.28
C VAL A 130 8.83 1.37 -1.01
N ARG A 131 9.95 2.09 -1.04
CA ARG A 131 10.86 2.12 -2.19
C ARG A 131 11.39 0.74 -2.54
N LYS A 132 11.72 -0.06 -1.52
CA LYS A 132 12.19 -1.43 -1.73
C LYS A 132 11.09 -2.35 -2.24
N LEU A 133 9.86 -2.25 -1.72
CA LEU A 133 8.70 -3.00 -2.21
C LEU A 133 8.44 -2.73 -3.69
N ILE A 134 8.42 -1.45 -4.09
CA ILE A 134 8.25 -1.04 -5.49
C ILE A 134 9.39 -1.54 -6.37
N LYS A 135 10.64 -1.49 -5.88
CA LYS A 135 11.80 -2.05 -6.60
C LYS A 135 11.67 -3.56 -6.84
N HIS A 136 10.99 -4.27 -5.96
CA HIS A 136 10.71 -5.71 -6.09
C HIS A 136 9.35 -6.00 -6.75
N GLY A 137 8.70 -5.00 -7.36
CA GLY A 137 7.50 -5.21 -8.17
C GLY A 137 6.18 -5.20 -7.41
N GLU A 138 6.19 -4.79 -6.13
CA GLU A 138 4.92 -4.53 -5.45
C GLU A 138 4.36 -3.16 -5.84
N ILE A 139 3.10 -3.18 -6.27
CA ILE A 139 2.38 -2.01 -6.75
C ILE A 139 1.01 -1.84 -6.08
N CYS A 140 0.59 -2.80 -5.26
CA CYS A 140 -0.73 -2.81 -4.62
C CYS A 140 -0.58 -2.80 -3.09
N MET A 141 -1.37 -1.96 -2.41
CA MET A 141 -1.38 -1.75 -0.97
C MET A 141 0.01 -1.47 -0.37
N ILE A 142 0.87 -0.76 -1.11
CA ILE A 142 2.32 -0.71 -0.87
C ILE A 142 2.61 -0.16 0.54
N GLU A 143 2.00 0.96 0.89
CA GLU A 143 2.19 1.59 2.20
C GLU A 143 1.67 0.74 3.36
N PHE A 144 0.53 0.08 3.15
CA PHE A 144 -0.09 -0.76 4.16
C PHE A 144 0.74 -2.03 4.41
N ILE A 145 1.24 -2.65 3.34
CA ILE A 145 2.17 -3.78 3.44
C ILE A 145 3.46 -3.34 4.15
N ALA A 146 4.04 -2.20 3.77
CA ALA A 146 5.24 -1.68 4.43
C ALA A 146 5.04 -1.52 5.95
N GLU A 147 3.94 -0.87 6.35
CA GLU A 147 3.60 -0.64 7.75
C GLU A 147 3.37 -1.95 8.52
N ASN A 148 2.62 -2.89 7.95
CA ASN A 148 2.40 -4.19 8.58
C ASN A 148 3.69 -4.98 8.75
N LEU A 149 4.58 -4.98 7.75
CA LEU A 149 5.87 -5.64 7.84
C LEU A 149 6.72 -5.07 8.99
N ILE A 150 6.74 -3.73 9.13
CA ILE A 150 7.44 -3.04 10.23
C ILE A 150 6.83 -3.44 11.58
N VAL A 151 5.51 -3.36 11.72
CA VAL A 151 4.79 -3.70 12.96
C VAL A 151 5.01 -5.18 13.33
N GLU A 152 4.97 -6.09 12.38
CA GLU A 152 5.25 -7.51 12.61
C GLU A 152 6.68 -7.75 13.09
N GLU A 153 7.67 -7.06 12.52
CA GLU A 153 9.07 -7.17 12.95
C GLU A 153 9.28 -6.61 14.36
N ILE A 154 8.63 -5.49 14.70
CA ILE A 154 8.61 -4.96 16.06
C ILE A 154 7.96 -5.96 17.02
N ALA A 155 6.80 -6.52 16.67
CA ALA A 155 6.09 -7.49 17.51
C ALA A 155 6.93 -8.76 17.76
N LYS A 156 7.69 -9.22 16.76
CA LYS A 156 8.65 -10.33 16.91
C LYS A 156 9.75 -10.01 17.92
N ARG A 157 10.25 -8.78 17.96
CA ARG A 157 11.28 -8.34 18.90
C ARG A 157 10.74 -8.20 20.31
N ILE A 158 9.58 -7.58 20.49
CA ILE A 158 8.89 -7.48 21.78
C ILE A 158 8.73 -8.86 22.42
N ARG A 159 8.27 -9.86 21.66
CA ARG A 159 8.07 -11.23 22.15
C ARG A 159 9.37 -11.94 22.56
N LYS A 160 10.49 -11.63 21.90
CA LYS A 160 11.79 -12.20 22.29
C LYS A 160 12.27 -11.58 23.59
N THR A 161 12.14 -10.27 23.71
CA THR A 161 12.58 -9.51 24.88
C THR A 161 11.66 -9.65 26.09
N SER A 162 10.36 -9.92 25.94
CA SER A 162 9.51 -10.24 27.11
C SER A 162 9.97 -11.52 27.83
N LYS A 163 10.85 -12.32 27.22
CA LYS A 163 11.53 -13.46 27.87
C LYS A 163 12.88 -13.08 28.51
N ASP A 164 13.50 -11.98 28.05
CA ASP A 164 14.81 -11.49 28.48
C ASP A 164 14.65 -10.03 28.94
N LEU A 165 14.61 -9.78 30.26
CA LEU A 165 14.26 -8.54 31.01
C LEU A 165 14.86 -7.17 30.57
N ASN A 166 15.48 -7.05 29.40
CA ASN A 166 16.02 -5.82 28.85
C ASN A 166 14.96 -4.96 28.15
N ILE A 167 15.17 -3.65 28.09
CA ILE A 167 14.34 -2.73 27.31
C ILE A 167 14.59 -3.02 25.82
N VAL A 168 13.53 -3.17 25.01
CA VAL A 168 13.66 -3.38 23.56
C VAL A 168 14.27 -2.12 22.94
N ALA A 169 15.58 -2.11 22.71
CA ALA A 169 16.21 -1.09 21.89
C ALA A 169 15.79 -1.32 20.43
N ILE A 170 14.86 -0.49 19.93
CA ILE A 170 14.37 -0.60 18.57
C ILE A 170 15.09 0.39 17.67
N ASP A 171 16.06 -0.14 16.96
CA ASP A 171 16.82 0.56 15.94
C ASP A 171 16.12 0.43 14.57
N PRO A 172 15.70 1.53 13.92
CA PRO A 172 15.10 1.53 12.59
C PRO A 172 15.95 0.84 11.51
N LEU A 173 17.27 0.98 11.54
CA LEU A 173 18.17 0.35 10.57
C LEU A 173 18.18 -1.17 10.75
N LYS A 174 18.18 -1.64 12.00
CA LYS A 174 18.05 -3.08 12.28
C LYS A 174 16.70 -3.62 11.81
N ILE A 175 15.61 -2.86 11.95
CA ILE A 175 14.32 -3.27 11.38
C ILE A 175 14.43 -3.35 9.87
N TYR A 176 14.89 -2.29 9.22
CA TYR A 176 15.00 -2.23 7.76
C TYR A 176 15.82 -3.39 7.20
N ASN A 177 16.96 -3.73 7.80
CA ASN A 177 17.79 -4.85 7.35
C ASN A 177 17.05 -6.19 7.42
N ALA A 178 16.28 -6.44 8.48
CA ALA A 178 15.45 -7.63 8.60
C ALA A 178 14.32 -7.64 7.55
N LEU A 179 13.67 -6.50 7.34
CA LEU A 179 12.61 -6.36 6.33
C LEU A 179 13.16 -6.50 4.91
N SER A 180 14.37 -6.02 4.66
CA SER A 180 15.02 -6.05 3.35
C SER A 180 15.09 -7.49 2.81
N ALA A 181 15.55 -8.44 3.62
CA ALA A 181 15.60 -9.85 3.24
C ALA A 181 14.21 -10.48 3.01
N ARG A 182 13.18 -10.01 3.74
CA ARG A 182 11.79 -10.47 3.55
C ARG A 182 11.18 -9.90 2.27
N ILE A 183 11.30 -8.58 2.04
CA ILE A 183 10.77 -7.88 0.87
C ILE A 183 11.31 -8.49 -0.43
N SER A 184 12.59 -8.84 -0.47
CA SER A 184 13.19 -9.46 -1.67
C SER A 184 12.63 -10.86 -1.99
N ARG A 185 11.97 -11.52 -1.04
CA ARG A 185 11.32 -12.84 -1.23
C ARG A 185 9.82 -12.74 -1.50
N LEU A 186 9.17 -11.62 -1.12
CA LEU A 186 7.73 -11.42 -1.31
C LEU A 186 7.21 -11.71 -2.72
N PRO A 187 7.91 -11.39 -3.83
CA PRO A 187 7.42 -11.71 -5.16
C PRO A 187 7.21 -13.21 -5.41
N LYS A 188 7.91 -14.07 -4.64
CA LYS A 188 7.77 -15.53 -4.68
C LYS A 188 6.69 -16.06 -3.72
N GLU A 189 6.29 -15.26 -2.74
CA GLU A 189 5.25 -15.60 -1.77
C GLU A 189 3.86 -15.34 -2.36
N LYS A 190 3.12 -16.40 -2.68
CA LYS A 190 1.72 -16.30 -3.08
C LYS A 190 0.82 -16.32 -1.85
N GLY A 191 -0.07 -15.34 -1.74
CA GLY A 191 -1.07 -15.28 -0.68
C GLY A 191 -1.35 -13.87 -0.19
N PRO A 192 -2.44 -13.72 0.59
CA PRO A 192 -2.86 -12.43 1.10
C PRO A 192 -1.87 -11.87 2.12
N LEU A 193 -1.54 -10.60 1.96
CA LEU A 193 -0.79 -9.79 2.93
C LEU A 193 -1.67 -8.71 3.57
N VAL A 194 -2.89 -8.54 3.05
CA VAL A 194 -3.84 -7.52 3.45
C VAL A 194 -5.19 -8.15 3.65
N TYR A 195 -5.73 -7.96 4.85
CA TYR A 195 -7.09 -8.37 5.20
C TYR A 195 -7.92 -7.11 5.43
N LEU A 196 -8.89 -6.88 4.55
CA LEU A 196 -9.78 -5.73 4.65
C LEU A 196 -11.10 -6.15 5.28
N ASN A 197 -11.42 -5.59 6.44
CA ASN A 197 -12.77 -5.63 6.97
C ASN A 197 -13.59 -4.57 6.23
N ILE A 198 -14.24 -4.96 5.15
CA ILE A 198 -15.26 -4.11 4.54
C ILE A 198 -16.52 -4.32 5.38
N ARG A 199 -16.98 -3.29 6.09
CA ARG A 199 -18.31 -3.35 6.69
C ARG A 199 -19.30 -3.41 5.52
N PRO A 200 -20.09 -4.48 5.36
CA PRO A 200 -21.24 -4.41 4.47
C PRO A 200 -22.13 -3.28 4.98
N ASN A 201 -22.49 -2.35 4.10
CA ASN A 201 -23.41 -1.22 4.33
C ASN A 201 -22.78 0.04 4.95
N VAL A 202 -22.33 0.94 4.08
CA VAL A 202 -22.33 2.41 4.35
C VAL A 202 -23.23 3.14 3.34
N PHE A 203 -23.94 2.43 2.48
CA PHE A 203 -24.99 3.01 1.61
C PHE A 203 -26.26 2.18 1.82
N GLN A 204 -27.06 2.59 2.81
CA GLN A 204 -28.51 2.39 2.79
C GLN A 204 -29.11 3.43 1.85
#